data_AF-A0A2V5WYA3-F1
#
_entry.id   AF-A0A2V5WYA3-F1
#
_cell.length_a   1.000
_cell.length_b   1.000
_cell.length_c   1.000
_cell.angle_alpha   90.00
_cell.angle_beta   90.00
_cell.angle_gamma   90.00
#
_symmetry.space_group_name_H-M   'P 1'
#
loop_
_entity.id
_entity.type
_entity.pdbx_description
1 polymer ?
#
loop_
_entity_poly.entity_id
_entity_poly.type
_entity_poly.pdbx_seq_one_letter_code
_entity_poly.pdbx_strand_id
1 'polypeptide(L)'
;MLQQFNEKNRDLIVNINGRLVHRDEAGISPFDSVVQAGDAVWEGLRLYNGRIFKLYEHLDRLHRSAVALSFPEIPPREKIIEEIKRTLAANRMRDGVHVRLTVTRGVKITSGMDPRLNQSGPTLIVL
;
A
#
# COMPACT_ATOMS: atom_id res chain seq x y z
N MET A 1 14.66 14.33 15.85
CA MET A 1 15.06 15.18 14.71
C MET A 1 13.82 15.42 13.87
N LEU A 2 13.48 16.68 13.57
CA LEU A 2 12.32 17.02 12.75
C LEU A 2 12.62 16.63 11.29
N GLN A 3 11.74 15.85 10.66
CA GLN A 3 11.89 15.50 9.25
C GLN A 3 11.55 16.73 8.40
N GLN A 4 12.46 17.14 7.52
CA GLN A 4 12.19 18.22 6.56
C GLN A 4 11.42 17.68 5.35
N PHE A 5 10.62 18.55 4.74
CA PHE A 5 9.94 18.22 3.49
C PHE A 5 10.96 17.99 2.38
N ASN A 6 10.82 16.88 1.65
CA ASN A 6 11.62 16.61 0.46
C ASN A 6 10.84 17.10 -0.75
N GLU A 7 11.38 18.08 -1.48
CA GLU A 7 10.77 18.64 -2.69
C GLU A 7 10.46 17.59 -3.76
N LYS A 8 11.23 16.49 -3.82
CA LYS A 8 10.94 15.37 -4.73
C LYS A 8 9.60 14.68 -4.43
N ASN A 9 9.04 14.90 -3.25
CA ASN A 9 7.76 14.34 -2.85
C ASN A 9 6.57 15.22 -3.25
N ARG A 10 6.79 16.43 -3.79
CA ARG A 10 5.73 17.40 -4.10
C ARG A 10 4.71 16.88 -5.09
N ASP A 11 5.18 16.20 -6.14
CA ASP A 11 4.33 15.76 -7.24
C ASP A 11 4.26 14.24 -7.37
N LEU A 12 4.28 13.54 -6.22
CA LEU A 12 4.24 12.07 -6.22
C LEU A 12 2.96 11.54 -6.84
N ILE A 13 3.12 10.49 -7.63
CA ILE A 13 2.04 9.66 -8.12
C ILE A 13 1.87 8.47 -7.17
N VAL A 14 0.73 8.40 -6.50
CA VAL A 14 0.33 7.32 -5.60
C VAL A 14 -0.49 6.30 -6.38
N ASN A 15 -0.32 5.02 -6.07
CA ASN A 15 -1.10 3.94 -6.66
C ASN A 15 -2.08 3.37 -5.64
N ILE A 16 -3.37 3.41 -5.97
CA ILE A 16 -4.46 2.84 -5.16
C ILE A 16 -5.26 1.89 -6.05
N ASN A 17 -5.22 0.59 -5.75
CA ASN A 17 -5.87 -0.46 -6.54
C ASN A 17 -5.53 -0.40 -8.05
N GLY A 18 -4.28 -0.08 -8.38
CA GLY A 18 -3.80 0.02 -9.76
C GLY A 18 -4.08 1.36 -10.45
N ARG A 19 -4.80 2.27 -9.78
CA ARG A 19 -5.05 3.63 -10.25
C ARG A 19 -3.95 4.56 -9.76
N LEU A 20 -3.22 5.14 -10.72
CA LEU A 20 -2.16 6.11 -10.48
C LEU A 20 -2.75 7.52 -10.42
N VAL A 21 -2.57 8.21 -9.31
CA VAL A 21 -3.16 9.53 -9.01
C VAL A 21 -2.14 10.47 -8.39
N HIS A 22 -2.27 11.77 -8.63
CA HIS A 22 -1.44 12.76 -7.95
C HIS A 22 -1.70 12.73 -6.44
N ARG A 23 -0.66 12.92 -5.61
CA ARG A 23 -0.76 12.82 -4.15
C ARG A 23 -1.79 13.74 -3.51
N ASP A 24 -2.07 14.88 -4.12
CA ASP A 24 -3.04 15.86 -3.60
C ASP A 24 -4.50 15.46 -3.88
N GLU A 25 -4.71 14.53 -4.82
CA GLU A 25 -6.03 13.97 -5.15
C GLU A 25 -6.19 12.54 -4.60
N ALA A 26 -5.10 11.93 -4.14
CA ALA A 26 -5.07 10.57 -3.64
C ALA A 26 -5.89 10.43 -2.36
N GLY A 27 -6.81 9.47 -2.35
CA GLY A 27 -7.66 9.20 -1.19
C GLY A 27 -8.31 7.83 -1.27
N ILE A 28 -8.67 7.31 -0.10
CA ILE A 28 -9.47 6.08 0.06
C ILE A 28 -10.79 6.44 0.74
N SER A 29 -11.77 5.54 0.63
CA SER A 29 -13.08 5.72 1.26
C SER A 29 -12.95 5.83 2.80
N PRO A 30 -13.71 6.71 3.47
CA PRO A 30 -13.87 6.67 4.92
C PRO A 30 -14.44 5.35 5.46
N PHE A 31 -15.03 4.53 4.58
CA PHE A 31 -15.49 3.18 4.90
C PHE A 31 -14.42 2.10 4.73
N ASP A 32 -13.20 2.46 4.32
CA ASP A 32 -12.08 1.53 4.32
C ASP A 32 -11.73 1.11 5.75
N SER A 33 -11.43 -0.18 5.96
CA SER A 33 -11.15 -0.76 7.26
C SER A 33 -9.98 -0.08 7.99
N VAL A 34 -9.00 0.44 7.24
CA VAL A 34 -7.89 1.18 7.84
C VAL A 34 -8.32 2.50 8.45
N VAL A 35 -9.33 3.16 7.85
CA VAL A 35 -9.85 4.44 8.35
C VAL A 35 -10.76 4.20 9.56
N GLN A 36 -11.59 3.17 9.52
CA GLN A 36 -12.55 2.89 10.60
C GLN A 36 -11.91 2.28 11.85
N ALA A 37 -10.89 1.43 11.68
CA ALA A 37 -10.35 0.63 12.78
C ALA A 37 -8.83 0.41 12.72
N GLY A 38 -8.11 1.00 11.76
CA GLY A 38 -6.68 0.72 11.56
C GLY A 38 -6.40 -0.70 11.05
N ASP A 39 -7.40 -1.38 10.51
CA ASP A 39 -7.31 -2.79 10.08
C ASP A 39 -6.63 -2.90 8.70
N ALA A 40 -5.29 -2.95 8.75
CA ALA A 40 -4.38 -3.07 7.61
C ALA A 40 -3.06 -3.72 8.01
N VAL A 41 -2.31 -4.20 7.01
CA VAL A 41 -0.90 -4.59 7.12
C VAL A 41 -0.05 -3.72 6.20
N TRP A 42 1.20 -3.46 6.57
CA TRP A 42 2.06 -2.57 5.79
C TRP A 42 3.53 -2.96 5.86
N GLU A 43 4.28 -2.52 4.85
CA GLU A 43 5.72 -2.70 4.74
C GLU A 43 6.41 -1.40 4.32
N GLY A 44 7.60 -1.16 4.87
CA GLY A 44 8.52 -0.11 4.42
C GLY A 44 9.62 -0.72 3.58
N LEU A 45 9.64 -0.40 2.29
CA LEU A 45 10.58 -0.96 1.31
C LEU A 45 11.59 0.10 0.89
N ARG A 46 12.87 -0.29 0.76
CA ARG A 46 13.93 0.61 0.30
C ARG A 46 14.41 0.22 -1.08
N LEU A 47 14.39 1.20 -1.99
CA LEU A 47 14.88 1.06 -3.35
C LEU A 47 16.31 1.59 -3.44
N TYR A 48 17.21 0.72 -3.89
CA TYR A 48 18.61 1.04 -4.18
C TYR A 48 18.94 0.65 -5.62
N ASN A 49 19.39 1.61 -6.43
CA ASN A 49 19.83 1.36 -7.81
C ASN A 49 18.90 0.42 -8.63
N GLY A 50 17.59 0.67 -8.55
CA GLY A 50 16.56 -0.08 -9.28
C GLY A 50 16.12 -1.39 -8.63
N ARG A 51 16.64 -1.73 -7.44
CA ARG A 51 16.33 -2.98 -6.72
C ARG A 51 15.81 -2.69 -5.32
N ILE A 52 14.73 -3.37 -4.94
CA ILE A 52 14.21 -3.30 -3.57
C ILE A 52 14.99 -4.29 -2.71
N PHE A 53 15.55 -3.81 -1.61
CA PHE A 53 16.28 -4.65 -0.67
C PHE A 53 15.34 -5.68 -0.03
N LYS A 54 15.68 -6.97 -0.14
CA LYS A 54 14.93 -8.10 0.45
C LYS A 54 13.43 -8.10 0.13
N LEU A 55 13.06 -7.76 -1.12
CA LEU A 55 11.67 -7.61 -1.53
C LEU A 55 10.82 -8.84 -1.18
N TYR A 56 11.29 -10.04 -1.47
CA TYR A 56 10.53 -11.27 -1.24
C TYR A 56 10.28 -11.50 0.25
N GLU A 57 11.28 -11.29 1.10
CA GLU A 57 11.15 -11.45 2.55
C GLU A 57 10.19 -10.43 3.17
N HIS A 58 10.16 -9.21 2.63
CA HIS A 58 9.15 -8.20 3.00
C HIS A 58 7.74 -8.65 2.60
N LEU A 59 7.55 -9.18 1.39
CA LEU A 59 6.24 -9.66 0.92
C LEU A 59 5.78 -10.92 1.68
N ASP A 60 6.69 -11.81 2.05
CA ASP A 60 6.40 -12.98 2.89
C ASP A 60 5.97 -12.54 4.31
N ARG A 61 6.58 -11.48 4.86
CA ARG A 61 6.14 -10.90 6.13
C ARG A 61 4.77 -10.25 6.02
N LEU A 62 4.53 -9.44 4.98
CA LEU A 62 3.22 -8.83 4.71
C LEU A 62 2.11 -9.90 4.64
N HIS A 63 2.36 -10.98 3.88
CA HIS A 63 1.43 -12.09 3.75
C HIS A 63 1.16 -12.78 5.09
N ARG A 64 2.22 -13.13 5.85
CA ARG A 64 2.06 -13.72 7.18
C ARG A 64 1.27 -12.82 8.14
N SER A 65 1.50 -11.50 8.10
CA SER A 65 0.74 -10.54 8.90
C SER A 65 -0.74 -10.52 8.50
N ALA A 66 -1.06 -10.54 7.20
CA ALA A 66 -2.44 -10.55 6.72
C ALA A 66 -3.16 -11.85 7.12
N VAL A 67 -2.48 -13.00 7.03
CA VAL A 67 -3.00 -14.29 7.51
C VAL A 67 -3.23 -14.27 9.02
N ALA A 68 -2.30 -13.71 9.81
CA ALA A 68 -2.44 -13.60 11.27
C ALA A 68 -3.65 -12.73 11.67
N LEU A 69 -3.99 -11.73 10.85
CA LEU A 69 -5.20 -10.89 11.01
C LEU A 69 -6.43 -11.48 10.31
N SER A 70 -6.37 -12.73 9.85
CA SER A 70 -7.47 -13.44 9.19
C SER A 70 -8.07 -12.68 8.00
N PHE A 71 -7.22 -12.09 7.15
CA PHE A 71 -7.68 -11.44 5.92
C PHE A 71 -8.32 -12.51 5.02
N PRO A 72 -9.55 -12.28 4.50
CA PRO A 72 -10.24 -13.27 3.67
C PRO A 72 -9.60 -13.42 2.29
N GLU A 73 -8.98 -12.35 1.80
CA GLU A 73 -8.30 -12.28 0.51
C GLU A 73 -7.02 -11.46 0.68
N ILE A 74 -5.94 -11.91 0.05
CA ILE A 74 -4.64 -11.26 0.06
C ILE A 74 -4.18 -11.15 -1.40
N PRO A 75 -3.81 -9.95 -1.89
CA PRO A 75 -3.34 -9.81 -3.26
C PRO A 75 -2.15 -10.73 -3.56
N PRO A 76 -2.12 -11.42 -4.73
CA PRO A 76 -0.99 -12.24 -5.12
C PRO A 76 0.30 -11.42 -5.12
N ARG A 77 1.41 -12.06 -4.72
CA ARG A 77 2.72 -11.42 -4.65
C ARG A 77 3.11 -10.76 -5.96
N GLU A 78 2.85 -11.43 -7.08
CA GLU A 78 3.17 -10.98 -8.42
C GLU A 78 2.41 -9.69 -8.76
N LYS A 79 1.16 -9.57 -8.32
CA LYS A 79 0.34 -8.36 -8.48
C LYS A 79 0.91 -7.20 -7.66
N ILE A 80 1.31 -7.45 -6.41
CA ILE A 80 1.95 -6.42 -5.57
C ILE A 80 3.24 -5.92 -6.22
N ILE A 81 4.08 -6.82 -6.71
CA ILE A 81 5.34 -6.47 -7.39
C ILE A 81 5.06 -5.63 -8.65
N GLU A 82 4.06 -6.01 -9.44
CA GLU A 82 3.63 -5.26 -10.62
C GLU A 82 3.23 -3.82 -10.26
N GLU A 83 2.37 -3.66 -9.25
CA GLU A 83 1.91 -2.33 -8.84
C GLU A 83 3.03 -1.47 -8.25
N ILE A 84 3.97 -2.06 -7.51
CA ILE A 84 5.18 -1.34 -7.07
C ILE A 84 5.99 -0.85 -8.28
N LYS A 85 6.20 -1.69 -9.29
CA LYS A 85 6.93 -1.31 -10.51
C LYS A 85 6.22 -0.19 -11.26
N ARG A 86 4.89 -0.28 -11.42
CA ARG A 86 4.08 0.76 -12.08
C ARG A 86 4.18 2.09 -11.34
N THR A 87 4.16 2.07 -10.01
CA THR A 87 4.27 3.26 -9.16
C THR A 87 5.66 3.91 -9.27
N LEU A 88 6.73 3.13 -9.19
CA LEU A 88 8.10 3.63 -9.35
C LEU A 88 8.35 4.21 -10.75
N ALA A 89 7.81 3.55 -11.79
CA ALA A 89 7.90 4.01 -13.17
C ALA A 89 7.17 5.34 -13.38
N ALA A 90 5.95 5.49 -12.83
CA ALA A 90 5.18 6.73 -12.92
C ALA A 90 5.92 7.92 -12.29
N ASN A 91 6.66 7.68 -11.21
CA ASN A 91 7.47 8.70 -10.53
C ASN A 91 8.88 8.88 -11.11
N ARG A 92 9.28 8.08 -12.12
CA ARG A 92 10.65 8.05 -12.69
C ARG A 92 11.74 7.84 -11.62
N MET A 93 11.40 7.11 -10.55
CA MET A 93 12.26 6.91 -9.40
C MET A 93 13.02 5.59 -9.50
N ARG A 94 14.33 5.64 -9.24
CA ARG A 94 15.22 4.46 -9.35
C ARG A 94 16.13 4.25 -8.13
N ASP A 95 16.31 5.24 -7.27
CA ASP A 95 17.25 5.12 -6.14
C ASP A 95 16.86 6.05 -4.99
N GLY A 96 17.31 5.72 -3.77
CA GLY A 96 17.09 6.54 -2.58
C GLY A 96 15.63 6.66 -2.14
N VAL A 97 14.76 5.74 -2.57
CA VAL A 97 13.31 5.82 -2.34
C VAL A 97 12.88 4.92 -1.18
N HIS A 98 11.96 5.44 -0.38
CA HIS A 98 11.21 4.68 0.60
C HIS A 98 9.79 4.47 0.06
N VAL A 99 9.49 3.24 -0.37
CA VAL A 99 8.13 2.88 -0.77
C VAL A 99 7.39 2.40 0.48
N ARG A 100 6.21 2.95 0.74
CA ARG A 100 5.29 2.43 1.75
C ARG A 100 4.18 1.66 1.04
N LEU A 101 4.16 0.37 1.32
CA LEU A 101 3.20 -0.60 0.81
C LEU A 101 2.18 -0.87 1.90
N THR A 102 0.88 -0.73 1.62
CA THR A 102 -0.19 -1.03 2.59
C THR A 102 -1.28 -1.86 1.91
N VAL A 103 -1.77 -2.88 2.63
CA VAL A 103 -2.93 -3.68 2.23
C VAL A 103 -3.95 -3.60 3.35
N THR A 104 -5.13 -3.10 3.04
CA THR A 104 -6.27 -3.05 3.98
C THR A 104 -7.20 -4.22 3.70
N ARG A 105 -8.09 -4.54 4.65
CA ARG A 105 -9.16 -5.54 4.41
C ARG A 105 -10.18 -5.03 3.38
N GLY A 106 -10.20 -3.73 3.11
CA GLY A 106 -10.97 -3.10 2.04
C GLY A 106 -12.05 -2.16 2.53
N VAL A 107 -12.92 -1.79 1.60
CA VAL A 107 -14.11 -0.98 1.88
C VAL A 107 -15.22 -1.84 2.48
N LYS A 108 -15.82 -1.34 3.56
CA LYS A 108 -17.01 -1.95 4.17
C LYS A 108 -18.28 -1.45 3.51
N ILE A 109 -19.29 -2.32 3.47
CA ILE A 109 -20.64 -1.96 2.99
C ILE A 109 -21.37 -0.99 3.93
N THR A 110 -20.97 -0.93 5.20
CA THR A 110 -21.48 0.01 6.22
C THR A 110 -20.46 0.14 7.36
N SER A 111 -20.63 1.14 8.21
CA SER A 111 -19.77 1.35 9.38
C SER A 111 -20.01 0.28 10.44
N GLY A 112 -18.94 -0.34 10.93
CA GLY A 112 -19.02 -1.35 11.99
C GLY A 112 -17.74 -2.16 12.19
N MET A 113 -17.65 -2.82 13.34
CA MET A 113 -16.46 -3.58 13.74
C MET A 113 -16.38 -4.98 13.13
N ASP A 114 -17.47 -5.50 12.57
CA ASP A 114 -17.48 -6.84 11.97
C ASP A 114 -16.59 -6.86 10.71
N PRO A 115 -15.54 -7.71 10.66
CA PRO A 115 -14.64 -7.79 9.50
C PRO A 115 -15.33 -8.36 8.25
N ARG A 116 -16.48 -9.03 8.37
CA ARG A 116 -17.25 -9.57 7.23
C ARG A 116 -18.01 -8.49 6.45
N LEU A 117 -18.05 -7.26 6.97
CA LEU A 117 -18.58 -6.11 6.24
C LEU A 117 -17.68 -5.72 5.05
N ASN A 118 -16.43 -6.17 5.05
CA ASN A 118 -15.46 -5.98 3.96
C ASN A 118 -15.77 -6.93 2.80
N GLN A 119 -16.58 -6.47 1.85
CA GLN A 119 -17.03 -7.28 0.71
C GLN A 119 -16.43 -6.82 -0.63
N SER A 120 -15.72 -5.69 -0.66
CA SER A 120 -15.14 -5.13 -1.88
C SER A 120 -13.75 -5.67 -2.23
N GLY A 121 -13.23 -6.62 -1.45
CA GLY A 121 -11.84 -7.09 -1.54
C GLY A 121 -10.84 -6.09 -0.93
N PRO A 122 -9.56 -6.47 -0.83
CA PRO A 122 -8.53 -5.66 -0.18
C PRO A 122 -8.18 -4.40 -0.97
N THR A 123 -7.88 -3.30 -0.26
CA THR A 123 -7.32 -2.10 -0.88
C THR A 123 -5.79 -2.17 -0.84
N LEU A 124 -5.14 -2.15 -2.00
CA LEU A 124 -3.69 -2.09 -2.16
C LEU A 124 -3.25 -0.64 -2.42
N ILE A 125 -2.36 -0.12 -1.57
CA ILE A 125 -1.80 1.23 -1.64
C ILE A 125 -0.29 1.15 -1.77
N VAL A 126 0.28 1.87 -2.74
CA VAL A 126 1.72 2.04 -2.92
C VAL A 126 2.04 3.54 -3.04
N LEU A 127 2.88 4.06 -2.15
CA LEU A 127 3.34 5.46 -2.14
C LEU A 127 4.85 5.57 -1.91
#